data_AF-A0A3C0JGG8-F1
#
_entry.id   AF-A0A3C0JGG8-F1
#
_cell.length_a   1.000
_cell.length_b   1.000
_cell.length_c   1.000
_cell.angle_alpha   90.00
_cell.angle_beta   90.00
_cell.angle_gamma   90.00
#
_symmetry.space_group_name_H-M   'P 1'
#
loop_
_entity.id
_entity.type
_entity.pdbx_description
1 polymer ?
#
loop_
_entity_poly.entity_id
_entity_poly.type
_entity_poly.pdbx_seq_one_letter_code
_entity_poly.pdbx_strand_id
1 'polypeptide(L)'
;MKSAAFNKAEIAALQKLEFCSHRFKAFEWDNVFATSGTVKALFKTVGLVGENTEHLLLSDLLALKDLLCQKAGFEKLSWVGIDESRASVLPAGVAIMIAVMKSLGITELKFCSAALREGVLYEMEQQDEEQNTRLLTRQNMQARYHVDRKYAQQVAETCELLWNQVAEDWHLEQTGLKELLKEAAYLYEVGQQISVSDFQKHSGYILANSELPGYNQDEQQLLGLLVSNGRKKFKRRSLPLLRHVSHKLLTRLIRLFRLAILLNNNRQPLVIDLLSLKADGSHMQLTIDKAFFLEQELNLADIDKEAKWMAKLGNKLSYQLV
;
A
#
# COMPACT_ATOMS: atom_id res chain seq x y z
N MET A 1 -23.98 25.24 -20.98
CA MET A 1 -23.44 25.73 -19.68
C MET A 1 -23.06 27.20 -19.84
N LYS A 2 -23.31 28.09 -18.86
CA LYS A 2 -22.90 29.51 -18.99
C LYS A 2 -21.38 29.65 -18.79
N SER A 3 -20.72 30.56 -19.51
CA SER A 3 -19.25 30.81 -19.42
C SER A 3 -18.76 31.02 -17.97
N ALA A 4 -19.54 31.71 -17.13
CA ALA A 4 -19.23 31.89 -15.71
C ALA A 4 -19.08 30.57 -14.93
N ALA A 5 -19.89 29.55 -15.25
CA ALA A 5 -19.80 28.25 -14.60
C ALA A 5 -18.56 27.46 -15.04
N PHE A 6 -18.15 27.59 -16.32
CA PHE A 6 -16.88 27.04 -16.81
C PHE A 6 -15.69 27.65 -16.08
N ASN A 7 -15.65 28.98 -15.96
CA ASN A 7 -14.57 29.68 -15.26
C ASN A 7 -14.51 29.26 -13.78
N LYS A 8 -15.66 29.10 -13.12
CA LYS A 8 -15.72 28.60 -11.74
C LYS A 8 -15.15 27.18 -11.62
N ALA A 9 -15.47 26.29 -12.55
CA ALA A 9 -14.95 24.91 -12.57
C ALA A 9 -13.43 24.89 -12.85
N GLU A 10 -12.95 25.70 -13.79
CA GLU A 10 -11.53 25.85 -14.12
C GLU A 10 -10.74 26.35 -12.90
N ILE A 11 -11.22 27.41 -12.21
CA ILE A 11 -10.60 27.94 -10.99
C ILE A 11 -10.56 26.89 -9.88
N ALA A 12 -11.65 26.15 -9.67
CA ALA A 12 -11.69 25.11 -8.66
C ALA A 12 -10.69 23.98 -8.94
N ALA A 13 -10.50 23.61 -10.22
CA ALA A 13 -9.48 22.65 -10.61
C ALA A 13 -8.06 23.19 -10.41
N LEU A 14 -7.80 24.47 -10.75
CA LEU A 14 -6.51 25.11 -10.50
C LEU A 14 -6.14 25.14 -9.01
N GLN A 15 -7.11 25.46 -8.12
CA GLN A 15 -6.90 25.42 -6.66
C GLN A 15 -6.51 24.03 -6.16
N LYS A 16 -7.06 22.97 -6.77
CA LYS A 16 -6.66 21.59 -6.44
C LYS A 16 -5.27 21.24 -6.94
N LEU A 17 -4.75 21.92 -7.95
CA LEU A 17 -3.40 21.65 -8.50
C LEU A 17 -2.31 22.51 -7.85
N GLU A 18 -2.68 23.60 -7.17
CA GLU A 18 -1.75 24.57 -6.59
C GLU A 18 -0.72 23.91 -5.67
N PHE A 19 -1.14 22.96 -4.84
CA PHE A 19 -0.26 22.30 -3.85
C PHE A 19 0.85 21.45 -4.48
N CYS A 20 0.71 20.99 -5.73
CA CYS A 20 1.65 20.07 -6.36
C CYS A 20 2.25 20.57 -7.69
N SER A 21 1.62 21.55 -8.35
CA SER A 21 2.01 22.01 -9.70
C SER A 21 3.49 22.42 -9.83
N HIS A 22 4.05 23.10 -8.83
CA HIS A 22 5.45 23.52 -8.83
C HIS A 22 6.44 22.34 -8.94
N ARG A 23 6.09 21.17 -8.37
CA ARG A 23 6.93 19.96 -8.44
C ARG A 23 6.97 19.40 -9.84
N PHE A 24 5.86 19.48 -10.56
CA PHE A 24 5.72 18.96 -11.92
C PHE A 24 6.32 19.91 -12.96
N LYS A 25 6.28 21.23 -12.74
CA LYS A 25 6.93 22.22 -13.62
C LYS A 25 8.45 22.13 -13.65
N ALA A 26 9.07 21.49 -12.65
CA ALA A 26 10.51 21.30 -12.61
C ALA A 26 11.01 20.27 -13.64
N PHE A 27 10.11 19.49 -14.24
CA PHE A 27 10.43 18.50 -15.25
C PHE A 27 10.19 19.08 -16.65
N GLU A 28 11.11 18.81 -17.57
CA GLU A 28 10.89 18.96 -19.00
C GLU A 28 10.24 17.68 -19.54
N TRP A 29 9.12 17.83 -20.25
CA TRP A 29 8.33 16.71 -20.74
C TRP A 29 8.55 16.53 -22.24
N ASP A 30 9.11 15.41 -22.67
CA ASP A 30 9.24 15.10 -24.11
C ASP A 30 7.90 14.72 -24.73
N ASN A 31 7.09 13.96 -23.98
CA ASN A 31 5.78 13.49 -24.41
C ASN A 31 4.82 13.53 -23.23
N VAL A 32 3.62 14.06 -23.47
CA VAL A 32 2.54 14.06 -22.46
C VAL A 32 1.38 13.23 -22.96
N PHE A 33 1.05 12.18 -22.21
CA PHE A 33 -0.05 11.28 -22.51
C PHE A 33 -1.22 11.53 -21.57
N ALA A 34 -2.43 11.38 -22.10
CA ALA A 34 -3.67 11.46 -21.35
C ALA A 34 -4.52 10.21 -21.64
N THR A 35 -5.14 9.66 -20.60
CA THR A 35 -5.94 8.42 -20.66
C THR A 35 -7.30 8.60 -19.96
N SER A 36 -8.12 7.55 -19.85
CA SER A 36 -9.50 7.55 -19.33
C SER A 36 -10.56 8.01 -20.34
N GLY A 37 -11.82 7.76 -19.99
CA GLY A 37 -12.99 8.02 -20.83
C GLY A 37 -13.23 9.51 -21.11
N THR A 38 -12.84 10.40 -20.20
CA THR A 38 -12.95 11.86 -20.43
C THR A 38 -12.03 12.29 -21.57
N VAL A 39 -10.76 11.85 -21.56
CA VAL A 39 -9.79 12.17 -22.61
C VAL A 39 -10.25 11.57 -23.94
N LYS A 40 -10.69 10.30 -23.94
CA LYS A 40 -11.24 9.66 -25.14
C LYS A 40 -12.39 10.48 -25.76
N ALA A 41 -13.27 11.04 -24.92
CA ALA A 41 -14.35 11.90 -25.40
C ALA A 41 -13.83 13.24 -25.96
N LEU A 42 -12.85 13.87 -25.30
CA LEU A 42 -12.22 15.11 -25.77
C LEU A 42 -11.62 14.95 -27.18
N PHE A 43 -10.85 13.88 -27.39
CA PHE A 43 -10.24 13.57 -28.69
C PHE A 43 -11.29 13.29 -29.78
N LYS A 44 -12.44 12.71 -29.45
CA LYS A 44 -13.56 12.61 -30.42
C LYS A 44 -14.15 13.97 -30.77
N THR A 45 -14.26 14.86 -29.78
CA THR A 45 -14.91 16.17 -29.95
C THR A 45 -14.00 17.25 -30.54
N VAL A 46 -12.68 17.04 -30.53
CA VAL A 46 -11.72 18.00 -31.08
C VAL A 46 -11.97 18.26 -32.57
N GLY A 47 -12.45 17.25 -33.31
CA GLY A 47 -12.83 17.38 -34.72
C GLY A 47 -14.00 18.35 -34.98
N LEU A 48 -14.70 18.84 -33.95
CA LEU A 48 -15.71 19.90 -34.08
C LEU A 48 -15.08 21.31 -34.15
N VAL A 49 -13.83 21.46 -33.71
CA VAL A 49 -13.17 22.76 -33.50
C VAL A 49 -11.76 22.85 -34.08
N GLY A 50 -11.14 21.73 -34.46
CA GLY A 50 -9.79 21.67 -35.02
C GLY A 50 -9.63 20.55 -36.05
N GLU A 51 -8.53 20.62 -36.81
CA GLU A 51 -8.23 19.71 -37.91
C GLU A 51 -7.41 18.49 -37.48
N ASN A 52 -6.69 18.59 -36.36
CA ASN A 52 -5.82 17.52 -35.85
C ASN A 52 -6.56 16.66 -34.83
N THR A 53 -6.62 15.35 -35.07
CA THR A 53 -7.24 14.38 -34.16
C THR A 53 -6.23 13.48 -33.45
N GLU A 54 -4.95 13.56 -33.81
CA GLU A 54 -3.88 12.80 -33.17
C GLU A 54 -3.38 13.46 -31.88
N HIS A 55 -3.50 14.79 -31.81
CA HIS A 55 -3.07 15.60 -30.69
C HIS A 55 -4.20 16.50 -30.21
N LEU A 56 -4.26 16.72 -28.89
CA LEU A 56 -5.20 17.64 -28.27
C LEU A 56 -4.45 18.87 -27.79
N LEU A 57 -4.69 20.01 -28.44
CA LEU A 57 -4.04 21.27 -28.09
C LEU A 57 -4.85 22.04 -27.04
N LEU A 58 -4.15 22.87 -26.26
CA LEU A 58 -4.81 23.80 -25.33
C LEU A 58 -5.77 24.75 -26.08
N SER A 59 -5.40 25.19 -27.28
CA SER A 59 -6.25 26.01 -28.15
C SER A 59 -7.56 25.32 -28.50
N ASP A 60 -7.52 24.01 -28.79
CA ASP A 60 -8.71 23.26 -29.18
C ASP A 60 -9.67 23.12 -27.99
N LEU A 61 -9.13 22.92 -26.79
CA LEU A 61 -9.95 22.88 -25.58
C LEU A 61 -10.61 24.23 -25.27
N LEU A 62 -9.91 25.35 -25.51
CA LEU A 62 -10.49 26.68 -25.38
C LEU A 62 -11.60 26.91 -26.41
N ALA A 63 -11.38 26.52 -27.67
CA ALA A 63 -12.41 26.58 -28.71
C ALA A 63 -13.61 25.68 -28.38
N LEU A 64 -13.37 24.48 -27.84
CA LEU A 64 -14.41 23.55 -27.41
C LEU A 64 -15.21 24.10 -26.22
N LYS A 65 -14.55 24.75 -25.25
CA LYS A 65 -15.21 25.49 -24.17
C LYS A 65 -16.16 26.54 -24.74
N ASP A 66 -15.70 27.34 -25.71
CA ASP A 66 -16.51 28.38 -26.34
C ASP A 66 -17.69 27.78 -27.11
N LEU A 67 -17.48 26.69 -27.84
CA LEU A 67 -18.54 25.94 -28.53
C LEU A 67 -19.61 25.46 -27.54
N LEU A 68 -19.21 24.84 -26.42
CA LEU A 68 -20.11 24.32 -25.37
C LEU A 68 -20.85 25.42 -24.59
N CYS A 69 -20.39 26.68 -24.68
CA CYS A 69 -21.12 27.84 -24.15
C CYS A 69 -22.24 28.33 -25.08
N GLN A 70 -22.23 27.94 -26.36
CA GLN A 70 -23.27 28.30 -27.33
C GLN A 70 -24.53 27.47 -27.14
N LYS A 71 -25.70 28.01 -27.53
CA LYS A 71 -27.01 27.35 -27.38
C LYS A 71 -27.05 25.96 -28.05
N ALA A 72 -26.51 25.83 -29.25
CA ALA A 72 -26.48 24.58 -30.02
C ALA A 72 -25.21 23.74 -29.78
N GLY A 73 -24.31 24.16 -28.88
CA GLY A 73 -23.03 23.49 -28.67
C GLY A 73 -23.16 22.04 -28.20
N PHE A 74 -24.16 21.76 -27.36
CA PHE A 74 -24.42 20.41 -26.86
C PHE A 74 -24.99 19.49 -27.93
N GLU A 75 -25.83 20.00 -28.84
CA GLU A 75 -26.42 19.21 -29.92
C GLU A 75 -25.33 18.70 -30.87
N LYS A 76 -24.31 19.51 -31.14
CA LYS A 76 -23.16 19.14 -31.99
C LYS A 76 -22.32 17.99 -31.44
N LEU A 77 -22.37 17.71 -30.13
CA LEU A 77 -21.67 16.57 -29.55
C LEU A 77 -22.20 15.23 -30.08
N SER A 78 -23.49 15.17 -30.40
CA SER A 78 -24.11 13.96 -30.98
C SER A 78 -23.54 13.62 -32.37
N TRP A 79 -23.13 14.63 -33.15
CA TRP A 79 -22.57 14.47 -34.50
C TRP A 79 -21.24 13.70 -34.51
N VAL A 80 -20.51 13.75 -33.39
CA VAL A 80 -19.23 13.05 -33.19
C VAL A 80 -19.38 11.83 -32.28
N GLY A 81 -20.61 11.33 -32.11
CA GLY A 81 -20.88 10.08 -31.40
C GLY A 81 -20.63 10.14 -29.90
N ILE A 82 -20.85 11.31 -29.28
CA ILE A 82 -20.92 11.45 -27.83
C ILE A 82 -22.37 11.25 -27.39
N ASP A 83 -22.60 10.20 -26.58
CA ASP A 83 -23.91 9.93 -25.99
C ASP A 83 -24.31 10.99 -24.95
N GLU A 84 -25.60 11.04 -24.62
CA GLU A 84 -26.16 12.04 -23.69
C GLU A 84 -25.55 11.95 -22.28
N SER A 85 -25.30 10.73 -21.80
CA SER A 85 -24.68 10.51 -20.49
C SER A 85 -23.28 11.13 -20.41
N ARG A 86 -22.49 10.98 -21.49
CA ARG A 86 -21.15 11.56 -21.63
C ARG A 86 -21.20 13.06 -21.88
N ALA A 87 -22.16 13.52 -22.69
CA ALA A 87 -22.35 14.94 -22.98
C ALA A 87 -22.63 15.74 -21.69
N SER A 88 -23.33 15.14 -20.72
CA SER A 88 -23.63 15.79 -19.44
C SER A 88 -22.39 16.10 -18.58
N VAL A 89 -21.34 15.28 -18.67
CA VAL A 89 -20.11 15.40 -17.86
C VAL A 89 -18.93 16.03 -18.61
N LEU A 90 -18.98 16.04 -19.95
CA LEU A 90 -17.88 16.56 -20.79
C LEU A 90 -17.47 18.01 -20.48
N PRO A 91 -18.38 18.97 -20.23
CA PRO A 91 -18.00 20.35 -19.90
C PRO A 91 -17.09 20.44 -18.66
N ALA A 92 -17.36 19.64 -17.63
CA ALA A 92 -16.50 19.59 -16.45
C ALA A 92 -15.12 19.00 -16.81
N GLY A 93 -15.09 17.97 -17.66
CA GLY A 93 -13.86 17.40 -18.19
C GLY A 93 -13.01 18.41 -18.97
N VAL A 94 -13.62 19.21 -19.84
CA VAL A 94 -12.96 20.30 -20.58
C VAL A 94 -12.37 21.31 -19.60
N ALA A 95 -13.13 21.77 -18.61
CA ALA A 95 -12.66 22.75 -17.63
C ALA A 95 -11.46 22.23 -16.81
N ILE A 96 -11.51 20.96 -16.37
CA ILE A 96 -10.42 20.31 -15.63
C ILE A 96 -9.19 20.17 -16.53
N MET A 97 -9.35 19.75 -17.79
CA MET A 97 -8.22 19.57 -18.69
C MET A 97 -7.52 20.89 -19.03
N ILE A 98 -8.29 21.97 -19.27
CA ILE A 98 -7.74 23.33 -19.43
C ILE A 98 -6.92 23.73 -18.20
N ALA A 99 -7.46 23.50 -17.00
CA ALA A 99 -6.77 23.82 -15.76
C ALA A 99 -5.47 23.02 -15.60
N VAL A 100 -5.47 21.72 -15.89
CA VAL A 100 -4.28 20.86 -15.85
C VAL A 100 -3.22 21.37 -16.83
N MET A 101 -3.58 21.59 -18.10
CA MET A 101 -2.64 22.04 -19.13
C MET A 101 -2.04 23.42 -18.78
N LYS A 102 -2.86 24.38 -18.37
CA LYS A 102 -2.38 25.70 -17.93
C LYS A 102 -1.51 25.63 -16.68
N SER A 103 -1.92 24.82 -15.69
CA SER A 103 -1.20 24.69 -14.43
C SER A 103 0.18 24.07 -14.63
N LEU A 104 0.32 23.15 -15.58
CA LEU A 104 1.58 22.44 -15.84
C LEU A 104 2.40 23.03 -17.00
N GLY A 105 1.89 24.02 -17.72
CA GLY A 105 2.56 24.60 -18.89
C GLY A 105 2.56 23.69 -20.12
N ILE A 106 1.60 22.77 -20.22
CA ILE A 106 1.47 21.80 -21.30
C ILE A 106 0.63 22.42 -22.42
N THR A 107 1.14 22.36 -23.66
CA THR A 107 0.44 22.87 -24.84
C THR A 107 -0.24 21.79 -25.65
N GLU A 108 0.20 20.54 -25.51
CA GLU A 108 -0.20 19.40 -26.34
C GLU A 108 -0.31 18.13 -25.50
N LEU A 109 -1.33 17.31 -25.80
CA LEU A 109 -1.53 15.98 -25.22
C LEU A 109 -1.69 14.94 -26.33
N LYS A 110 -1.22 13.72 -26.08
CA LYS A 110 -1.45 12.52 -26.90
C LYS A 110 -2.41 11.57 -26.18
N PHE A 111 -3.32 10.92 -26.91
CA PHE A 111 -4.22 9.93 -26.32
C PHE A 111 -3.50 8.60 -26.10
N CYS A 112 -3.63 8.03 -24.91
CA CYS A 112 -3.22 6.65 -24.61
C CYS A 112 -4.45 5.81 -24.27
N SER A 113 -4.64 4.70 -25.01
CA SER A 113 -5.73 3.77 -24.75
C SER A 113 -5.49 2.88 -23.52
N ALA A 114 -4.23 2.70 -23.11
CA ALA A 114 -3.88 1.97 -21.91
C ALA A 114 -4.10 2.85 -20.66
N ALA A 115 -4.66 2.26 -19.62
CA ALA A 115 -4.94 2.91 -18.35
C ALA A 115 -4.63 1.95 -17.19
N LEU A 116 -5.35 2.08 -16.09
CA LEU A 116 -5.18 1.25 -14.89
C LEU A 116 -5.38 -0.24 -15.18
N ARG A 117 -6.35 -0.61 -16.02
CA ARG A 117 -6.66 -2.02 -16.30
C ARG A 117 -5.48 -2.71 -16.97
N GLU A 118 -4.90 -2.08 -17.98
CA GLU A 118 -3.75 -2.61 -18.70
C GLU A 118 -2.52 -2.68 -17.78
N GLY A 119 -2.31 -1.68 -16.90
CA GLY A 119 -1.25 -1.71 -15.89
C GLY A 119 -1.40 -2.86 -14.89
N VAL A 120 -2.62 -3.10 -14.38
CA VAL A 120 -2.90 -4.22 -13.45
C VAL A 120 -2.74 -5.56 -14.16
N LEU A 121 -3.21 -5.71 -15.40
CA LEU A 121 -3.02 -6.95 -16.16
C LEU A 121 -1.54 -7.24 -16.40
N TYR A 122 -0.74 -6.21 -16.70
CA TYR A 122 0.69 -6.33 -16.87
C TYR A 122 1.39 -6.74 -15.55
N GLU A 123 1.01 -6.14 -14.43
CA GLU A 123 1.53 -6.50 -13.09
C GLU A 123 1.17 -7.96 -12.73
N MET A 124 -0.05 -8.41 -13.06
CA MET A 124 -0.49 -9.79 -12.81
C MET A 124 0.24 -10.84 -13.65
N GLU A 125 0.62 -10.51 -14.88
CA GLU A 125 1.40 -11.40 -15.76
C GLU A 125 2.85 -11.54 -15.27
N GLN A 126 3.35 -10.55 -14.54
CA GLN A 126 4.74 -10.48 -14.07
C GLN A 126 4.87 -10.68 -12.56
N GLN A 127 4.51 -11.87 -12.06
CA GLN A 127 4.67 -12.22 -10.63
C GLN A 127 6.11 -11.99 -10.11
N ASP A 128 7.13 -12.16 -10.96
CA ASP A 128 8.52 -11.88 -10.63
C ASP A 128 8.79 -10.37 -10.46
N GLU A 129 8.10 -9.50 -11.21
CA GLU A 129 8.18 -8.04 -11.05
C GLU A 129 7.46 -7.55 -9.78
N GLU A 130 6.36 -8.19 -9.36
CA GLU A 130 5.69 -7.85 -8.10
C GLU A 130 6.62 -8.12 -6.90
N GLN A 131 7.28 -9.28 -6.88
CA GLN A 131 8.29 -9.60 -5.85
C GLN A 131 9.45 -8.60 -5.87
N ASN A 132 9.91 -8.21 -7.07
CA ASN A 132 10.93 -7.16 -7.22
C ASN A 132 10.44 -5.80 -6.71
N THR A 133 9.18 -5.45 -6.94
CA THR A 133 8.59 -4.18 -6.48
C THR A 133 8.48 -4.14 -4.96
N ARG A 134 7.99 -5.21 -4.32
CA ARG A 134 7.96 -5.33 -2.85
C ARG A 134 9.35 -5.26 -2.24
N LEU A 135 10.34 -5.95 -2.84
CA LEU A 135 11.74 -5.88 -2.45
C LEU A 135 12.29 -4.45 -2.52
N LEU A 136 12.04 -3.72 -3.61
CA LEU A 136 12.45 -2.32 -3.77
C LEU A 136 11.77 -1.41 -2.74
N THR A 137 10.45 -1.56 -2.55
CA THR A 137 9.68 -0.85 -1.52
C THR A 137 10.27 -1.07 -0.13
N ARG A 138 10.55 -2.32 0.24
CA ARG A 138 11.23 -2.68 1.50
C ARG A 138 12.58 -1.98 1.63
N GLN A 139 13.45 -2.10 0.63
CA GLN A 139 14.79 -1.51 0.66
C GLN A 139 14.75 0.01 0.81
N ASN A 140 13.83 0.67 0.09
CA ASN A 140 13.60 2.11 0.17
C ASN A 140 13.12 2.55 1.56
N MET A 141 12.16 1.81 2.14
CA MET A 141 11.68 2.08 3.51
C MET A 141 12.78 1.88 4.54
N GLN A 142 13.54 0.79 4.45
CA GLN A 142 14.66 0.51 5.35
C GLN A 142 15.76 1.57 5.25
N ALA A 143 16.07 2.05 4.03
CA ALA A 143 17.03 3.12 3.82
C ALA A 143 16.53 4.45 4.40
N ARG A 144 15.27 4.83 4.11
CA ARG A 144 14.65 6.08 4.57
C ARG A 144 14.58 6.20 6.09
N TYR A 145 14.28 5.09 6.78
CA TYR A 145 14.09 5.07 8.23
C TYR A 145 15.29 4.50 9.01
N HIS A 146 16.42 4.25 8.32
CA HIS A 146 17.64 3.70 8.92
C HIS A 146 17.39 2.41 9.73
N VAL A 147 16.62 1.48 9.17
CA VAL A 147 16.30 0.21 9.80
C VAL A 147 17.55 -0.67 9.88
N ASP A 148 17.76 -1.32 11.03
CA ASP A 148 18.77 -2.37 11.20
C ASP A 148 18.37 -3.61 10.37
N ARG A 149 18.95 -3.70 9.17
CA ARG A 149 18.63 -4.77 8.21
C ARG A 149 19.03 -6.15 8.70
N LYS A 150 20.09 -6.26 9.51
CA LYS A 150 20.55 -7.55 10.05
C LYS A 150 19.56 -8.09 11.06
N TYR A 151 19.14 -7.26 12.00
CA TYR A 151 18.09 -7.62 12.95
C TYR A 151 16.77 -7.93 12.25
N ALA A 152 16.38 -7.12 11.27
CA ALA A 152 15.14 -7.31 10.54
C ALA A 152 15.11 -8.65 9.77
N GLN A 153 16.26 -9.06 9.19
CA GLN A 153 16.45 -10.36 8.56
C GLN A 153 16.31 -11.52 9.57
N GLN A 154 16.95 -11.42 10.74
CA GLN A 154 16.87 -12.45 11.79
C GLN A 154 15.43 -12.68 12.27
N VAL A 155 14.67 -11.59 12.47
CA VAL A 155 13.25 -11.68 12.84
C VAL A 155 12.44 -12.30 11.71
N ALA A 156 12.73 -11.99 10.44
CA ALA A 156 12.03 -12.58 9.29
C ALA A 156 12.29 -14.09 9.17
N GLU A 157 13.53 -14.53 9.36
CA GLU A 157 13.91 -15.95 9.40
C GLU A 157 13.22 -16.69 10.54
N THR A 158 13.12 -16.06 11.71
CA THR A 158 12.40 -16.62 12.85
C THR A 158 10.89 -16.70 12.58
N CYS A 159 10.30 -15.68 11.95
CA CYS A 159 8.91 -15.72 11.50
C CYS A 159 8.66 -16.89 10.55
N GLU A 160 9.57 -17.11 9.59
CA GLU A 160 9.50 -18.21 8.64
C GLU A 160 9.62 -19.58 9.30
N LEU A 161 10.58 -19.76 10.22
CA LEU A 161 10.73 -20.98 11.00
C LEU A 161 9.44 -21.31 11.76
N LEU A 162 8.95 -20.35 12.58
CA LEU A 162 7.77 -20.56 13.42
C LEU A 162 6.52 -20.80 12.57
N TRP A 163 6.41 -20.13 11.42
CA TRP A 163 5.33 -20.38 10.46
C TRP A 163 5.35 -21.82 9.99
N ASN A 164 6.49 -22.31 9.49
CA ASN A 164 6.61 -23.65 8.92
C ASN A 164 6.25 -24.74 9.94
N GLN A 165 6.55 -24.52 11.23
CA GLN A 165 6.26 -25.47 12.30
C GLN A 165 4.78 -25.54 12.72
N VAL A 166 3.97 -24.52 12.42
CA VAL A 166 2.54 -24.48 12.80
C VAL A 166 1.58 -24.39 11.62
N ALA A 167 2.09 -24.33 10.39
CA ALA A 167 1.29 -24.07 9.20
C ALA A 167 0.22 -25.15 8.99
N GLU A 168 0.57 -26.42 9.19
CA GLU A 168 -0.37 -27.54 9.08
C GLU A 168 -1.44 -27.47 10.18
N ASP A 169 -1.02 -27.43 11.46
CA ASP A 169 -1.87 -27.37 12.66
C ASP A 169 -2.92 -26.23 12.59
N TRP A 170 -2.54 -25.12 11.97
CA TRP A 170 -3.40 -23.93 11.85
C TRP A 170 -4.02 -23.72 10.47
N HIS A 171 -3.77 -24.61 9.51
CA HIS A 171 -4.21 -24.51 8.11
C HIS A 171 -3.80 -23.18 7.45
N LEU A 172 -2.53 -22.80 7.58
CA LEU A 172 -1.98 -21.55 7.04
C LEU A 172 -1.45 -21.68 5.61
N GLU A 173 -1.17 -22.89 5.14
CA GLU A 173 -0.45 -23.18 3.88
C GLU A 173 -1.07 -22.48 2.67
N GLN A 174 -2.40 -22.48 2.58
CA GLN A 174 -3.14 -21.91 1.45
C GLN A 174 -3.43 -20.41 1.58
N THR A 175 -3.01 -19.77 2.69
CA THR A 175 -3.38 -18.37 2.94
C THR A 175 -2.54 -17.37 2.15
N GLY A 176 -1.34 -17.75 1.69
CA GLY A 176 -0.39 -16.83 1.06
C GLY A 176 0.18 -15.76 1.98
N LEU A 177 -0.13 -15.77 3.29
CA LEU A 177 0.26 -14.70 4.22
C LEU A 177 1.67 -14.86 4.83
N LYS A 178 2.38 -15.95 4.49
CA LYS A 178 3.75 -16.20 4.99
C LYS A 178 4.71 -15.07 4.61
N GLU A 179 4.69 -14.66 3.35
CA GLU A 179 5.57 -13.58 2.87
C GLU A 179 5.19 -12.24 3.50
N LEU A 180 3.90 -11.95 3.73
CA LEU A 180 3.50 -10.73 4.46
C LEU A 180 3.94 -10.73 5.93
N LEU A 181 3.98 -11.89 6.59
CA LEU A 181 4.53 -12.01 7.95
C LEU A 181 6.03 -11.69 7.97
N LYS A 182 6.79 -12.13 6.95
CA LYS A 182 8.21 -11.79 6.77
C LYS A 182 8.40 -10.31 6.44
N GLU A 183 7.58 -9.74 5.56
CA GLU A 183 7.62 -8.30 5.25
C GLU A 183 7.32 -7.42 6.47
N ALA A 184 6.42 -7.85 7.36
CA ALA A 184 6.20 -7.18 8.64
C ALA A 184 7.47 -7.18 9.52
N ALA A 185 8.29 -8.23 9.47
CA ALA A 185 9.55 -8.31 10.21
C ALA A 185 10.60 -7.35 9.63
N TYR A 186 10.73 -7.33 8.30
CA TYR A 186 11.65 -6.43 7.60
C TYR A 186 11.38 -4.94 7.86
N LEU A 187 10.11 -4.61 8.09
CA LEU A 187 9.61 -3.24 8.28
C LEU A 187 9.25 -2.92 9.73
N TYR A 188 9.57 -3.82 10.67
CA TYR A 188 9.15 -3.70 12.07
C TYR A 188 9.65 -2.42 12.74
N GLU A 189 10.87 -1.99 12.42
CA GLU A 189 11.57 -0.91 13.12
C GLU A 189 11.54 0.45 12.39
N VAL A 190 10.73 0.62 11.34
CA VAL A 190 10.65 1.90 10.59
C VAL A 190 10.21 3.09 11.45
N GLY A 191 9.52 2.85 12.56
CA GLY A 191 9.08 3.87 13.51
C GLY A 191 10.09 4.23 14.61
N GLN A 192 11.27 3.59 14.67
CA GLN A 192 12.23 3.85 15.74
C GLN A 192 12.73 5.30 15.77
N GLN A 193 12.87 5.92 14.59
CA GLN A 193 13.29 7.32 14.45
C GLN A 193 12.29 8.31 15.06
N ILE A 194 11.03 7.90 15.30
CA ILE A 194 10.01 8.75 15.91
C ILE A 194 10.00 8.61 17.43
N SER A 195 10.08 7.40 17.95
CA SER A 195 10.11 7.15 19.40
C SER A 195 10.74 5.80 19.69
N VAL A 196 11.74 5.77 20.56
CA VAL A 196 12.36 4.51 21.02
C VAL A 196 11.38 3.67 21.84
N SER A 197 10.56 4.30 22.66
CA SER A 197 9.68 3.60 23.60
C SER A 197 8.50 2.94 22.88
N ASP A 198 7.78 3.67 22.04
CA ASP A 198 6.54 3.20 21.40
C ASP A 198 6.67 3.06 19.88
N PHE A 199 7.89 2.79 19.39
CA PHE A 199 8.19 2.70 17.95
C PHE A 199 7.21 1.81 17.21
N GLN A 200 6.75 0.70 17.79
CA GLN A 200 5.86 -0.24 17.09
C GLN A 200 4.57 0.43 16.61
N LYS A 201 4.01 1.37 17.39
CA LYS A 201 2.82 2.13 17.00
C LYS A 201 3.13 3.08 15.85
N HIS A 202 4.30 3.71 15.89
CA HIS A 202 4.76 4.59 14.83
C HIS A 202 5.10 3.82 13.56
N SER A 203 5.71 2.65 13.67
CA SER A 203 5.95 1.76 12.54
C SER A 203 4.62 1.36 11.89
N GLY A 204 3.64 0.93 12.69
CA GLY A 204 2.30 0.63 12.18
C GLY A 204 1.61 1.83 11.52
N TYR A 205 1.75 3.03 12.10
CA TYR A 205 1.23 4.28 11.52
C TYR A 205 1.90 4.61 10.19
N ILE A 206 3.24 4.56 10.11
CA ILE A 206 4.01 4.79 8.89
C ILE A 206 3.54 3.82 7.81
N LEU A 207 3.51 2.52 8.10
CA LEU A 207 3.11 1.51 7.12
C LEU A 207 1.67 1.68 6.66
N ALA A 208 0.74 2.01 7.55
CA ALA A 208 -0.67 2.19 7.18
C ALA A 208 -0.95 3.47 6.36
N ASN A 209 -0.03 4.44 6.33
CA ASN A 209 -0.24 5.75 5.70
C ASN A 209 0.84 6.12 4.65
N SER A 210 1.76 5.21 4.33
CA SER A 210 2.76 5.40 3.27
C SER A 210 2.28 4.83 1.95
N GLU A 211 2.85 5.29 0.84
CA GLU A 211 2.73 4.59 -0.43
C GLU A 211 3.67 3.37 -0.39
N LEU A 212 3.12 2.17 -0.55
CA LEU A 212 3.86 0.91 -0.57
C LEU A 212 3.62 0.21 -1.91
N PRO A 213 4.34 0.58 -2.99
CA PRO A 213 4.24 -0.12 -4.27
C PRO A 213 4.42 -1.63 -4.11
N GLY A 214 3.62 -2.40 -4.83
CA GLY A 214 3.58 -3.87 -4.75
C GLY A 214 2.71 -4.43 -3.61
N TYR A 215 2.05 -3.58 -2.80
CA TYR A 215 1.08 -4.03 -1.79
C TYR A 215 -0.30 -3.45 -2.07
N ASN A 216 -1.34 -4.28 -1.97
CA ASN A 216 -2.70 -3.78 -1.97
C ASN A 216 -3.10 -3.19 -0.60
N GLN A 217 -4.26 -2.53 -0.53
CA GLN A 217 -4.72 -1.87 0.70
C GLN A 217 -4.91 -2.83 1.88
N ASP A 218 -5.43 -4.03 1.65
CA ASP A 218 -5.68 -5.00 2.73
C ASP A 218 -4.36 -5.57 3.27
N GLU A 219 -3.38 -5.82 2.39
CA GLU A 219 -2.02 -6.24 2.78
C GLU A 219 -1.31 -5.15 3.57
N GLN A 220 -1.37 -3.91 3.11
CA GLN A 220 -0.79 -2.76 3.80
C GLN A 220 -1.40 -2.57 5.21
N GLN A 221 -2.73 -2.70 5.34
CA GLN A 221 -3.38 -2.65 6.65
C GLN A 221 -2.93 -3.82 7.54
N LEU A 222 -2.81 -5.04 6.98
CA LEU A 222 -2.31 -6.19 7.72
C LEU A 222 -0.88 -5.96 8.23
N LEU A 223 0.03 -5.45 7.40
CA LEU A 223 1.40 -5.09 7.80
C LEU A 223 1.40 -4.11 8.97
N GLY A 224 0.62 -3.02 8.86
CA GLY A 224 0.50 -2.02 9.90
C GLY A 224 -0.03 -2.63 11.23
N LEU A 225 -0.98 -3.56 11.15
CA LEU A 225 -1.53 -4.26 12.31
C LEU A 225 -0.54 -5.23 12.95
N LEU A 226 0.18 -6.03 12.17
CA LEU A 226 1.20 -6.95 12.68
C LEU A 226 2.26 -6.16 13.45
N VAL A 227 2.81 -5.13 12.80
CA VAL A 227 3.88 -4.30 13.35
C VAL A 227 3.43 -3.53 14.59
N SER A 228 2.28 -2.84 14.56
CA SER A 228 1.76 -2.10 15.73
C SER A 228 1.48 -2.96 16.95
N ASN A 229 1.25 -4.25 16.74
CA ASN A 229 0.93 -5.21 17.79
C ASN A 229 2.08 -6.18 18.10
N GLY A 230 3.28 -5.96 17.53
CA GLY A 230 4.45 -6.84 17.71
C GLY A 230 5.09 -6.82 19.09
N ARG A 231 4.79 -5.83 19.95
CA ARG A 231 5.26 -5.79 21.35
C ARG A 231 4.29 -5.07 22.29
N LYS A 232 4.59 -5.11 23.59
CA LYS A 232 3.81 -4.45 24.66
C LYS A 232 2.35 -4.93 24.74
N LYS A 233 1.52 -4.17 25.46
CA LYS A 233 0.10 -4.47 25.73
C LYS A 233 -0.68 -4.58 24.43
N PHE A 234 -1.21 -5.76 24.18
CA PHE A 234 -2.10 -6.06 23.07
C PHE A 234 -3.58 -5.97 23.50
N LYS A 235 -4.42 -5.35 22.67
CA LYS A 235 -5.85 -5.18 22.95
C LYS A 235 -6.67 -5.90 21.87
N ARG A 236 -7.06 -7.15 22.14
CA ARG A 236 -7.85 -7.97 21.18
C ARG A 236 -9.08 -7.23 20.62
N ARG A 237 -9.83 -6.56 21.50
CA ARG A 237 -11.08 -5.87 21.16
C ARG A 237 -10.91 -4.64 20.27
N SER A 238 -9.68 -4.16 20.05
CA SER A 238 -9.40 -3.03 19.16
C SER A 238 -8.84 -3.45 17.81
N LEU A 239 -8.77 -4.76 17.52
CA LEU A 239 -8.38 -5.21 16.18
C LEU A 239 -9.52 -4.91 15.20
N PRO A 240 -9.24 -4.27 14.05
CA PRO A 240 -10.24 -4.03 13.03
C PRO A 240 -10.60 -5.35 12.33
N LEU A 241 -11.76 -5.34 11.66
CA LEU A 241 -12.14 -6.41 10.73
C LEU A 241 -11.45 -6.16 9.40
N LEU A 242 -10.70 -7.15 8.91
CA LEU A 242 -10.13 -7.16 7.57
C LEU A 242 -11.05 -7.96 6.64
N ARG A 243 -11.10 -7.59 5.35
CA ARG A 243 -12.01 -8.22 4.37
C ARG A 243 -11.69 -9.69 4.14
N HIS A 244 -10.41 -10.00 4.01
CA HIS A 244 -9.93 -11.33 3.60
C HIS A 244 -9.21 -12.11 4.73
N VAL A 245 -9.04 -11.51 5.91
CA VAL A 245 -8.36 -12.13 7.04
C VAL A 245 -9.28 -12.19 8.25
N SER A 246 -9.65 -13.41 8.64
CA SER A 246 -10.49 -13.62 9.83
C SER A 246 -9.78 -13.16 11.10
N HIS A 247 -10.56 -12.77 12.12
CA HIS A 247 -10.01 -12.38 13.42
C HIS A 247 -9.16 -13.51 14.06
N LYS A 248 -9.54 -14.78 13.85
CA LYS A 248 -8.77 -15.95 14.32
C LYS A 248 -7.40 -16.00 13.66
N LEU A 249 -7.35 -15.84 12.33
CA LEU A 249 -6.12 -15.84 11.55
C LEU A 249 -5.23 -14.66 11.93
N LEU A 250 -5.77 -13.44 11.98
CA LEU A 250 -5.03 -12.25 12.41
C LEU A 250 -4.39 -12.43 13.81
N THR A 251 -5.14 -13.03 14.75
CA THR A 251 -4.62 -13.29 16.10
C THR A 251 -3.47 -14.31 16.08
N ARG A 252 -3.53 -15.34 15.23
CA ARG A 252 -2.44 -16.31 15.05
C ARG A 252 -1.19 -15.64 14.48
N LEU A 253 -1.33 -14.82 13.45
CA LEU A 253 -0.21 -14.09 12.84
C LEU A 253 0.48 -13.15 13.84
N ILE A 254 -0.30 -12.38 14.61
CA ILE A 254 0.25 -11.50 15.64
C ILE A 254 1.01 -12.31 16.70
N ARG A 255 0.52 -13.49 17.10
CA ARG A 255 1.20 -14.34 18.09
C ARG A 255 2.55 -14.86 17.57
N LEU A 256 2.62 -15.29 16.31
CA LEU A 256 3.88 -15.71 15.67
C LEU A 256 4.85 -14.54 15.59
N PHE A 257 4.36 -13.38 15.14
CA PHE A 257 5.17 -12.17 14.99
C PHE A 257 5.77 -11.71 16.32
N ARG A 258 4.96 -11.69 17.38
CA ARG A 258 5.40 -11.32 18.74
C ARG A 258 6.44 -12.29 19.29
N LEU A 259 6.25 -13.60 19.05
CA LEU A 259 7.21 -14.60 19.49
C LEU A 259 8.53 -14.46 18.73
N ALA A 260 8.50 -14.24 17.42
CA ALA A 260 9.69 -14.00 16.61
C ALA A 260 10.49 -12.78 17.10
N ILE A 261 9.82 -11.65 17.38
CA ILE A 261 10.47 -10.46 17.95
C ILE A 261 11.08 -10.76 19.33
N LEU A 262 10.33 -11.46 20.19
CA LEU A 262 10.78 -11.78 21.54
C LEU A 262 12.06 -12.63 21.53
N LEU A 263 12.12 -13.63 20.65
CA LEU A 263 13.27 -14.53 20.53
C LEU A 263 14.52 -13.83 20.02
N ASN A 264 14.38 -12.70 19.31
CA ASN A 264 15.50 -11.92 18.77
C ASN A 264 15.82 -10.67 19.61
N ASN A 265 15.22 -10.49 20.79
CA ASN A 265 15.30 -9.23 21.55
C ASN A 265 16.74 -8.81 21.94
N ASN A 266 17.68 -9.77 22.03
CA ASN A 266 19.11 -9.53 22.30
C ASN A 266 19.92 -9.12 21.05
N ARG A 267 19.31 -9.14 19.85
CA ARG A 267 19.92 -8.87 18.53
C ARG A 267 21.12 -9.76 18.19
N GLN A 268 21.29 -10.89 18.87
CA GLN A 268 22.32 -11.87 18.54
C GLN A 268 21.80 -12.83 17.48
N PRO A 269 22.69 -13.39 16.63
CA PRO A 269 22.31 -14.45 15.71
C PRO A 269 21.66 -15.62 16.46
N LEU A 270 20.41 -15.91 16.11
CA LEU A 270 19.64 -17.01 16.68
C LEU A 270 19.94 -18.29 15.90
N VAL A 271 20.33 -19.36 16.60
CA VAL A 271 20.44 -20.70 15.99
C VAL A 271 19.04 -21.29 15.92
N ILE A 272 18.36 -21.05 14.80
CA ILE A 272 16.95 -21.38 14.60
C ILE A 272 16.61 -22.87 14.77
N ASP A 273 17.55 -23.78 14.49
CA ASP A 273 17.33 -25.23 14.55
C ASP A 273 17.14 -25.77 15.99
N LEU A 274 17.43 -24.95 17.00
CA LEU A 274 17.32 -25.29 18.42
C LEU A 274 15.98 -24.83 19.02
N LEU A 275 15.05 -24.40 18.16
CA LEU A 275 13.72 -23.93 18.51
C LEU A 275 12.64 -24.75 17.80
N SER A 276 11.69 -25.27 18.58
CA SER A 276 10.52 -25.98 18.06
C SER A 276 9.24 -25.40 18.65
N LEU A 277 8.28 -25.07 17.81
CA LEU A 277 6.96 -24.58 18.16
C LEU A 277 5.91 -25.58 17.69
N LYS A 278 5.05 -26.05 18.60
CA LYS A 278 3.86 -26.83 18.26
C LYS A 278 2.61 -26.04 18.60
N ALA A 279 1.56 -26.17 17.81
CA ALA A 279 0.30 -25.49 18.06
C ALA A 279 -0.89 -26.44 18.08
N ASP A 280 -1.71 -26.35 19.13
CA ASP A 280 -2.98 -27.07 19.20
C ASP A 280 -4.10 -26.08 19.52
N GLY A 281 -4.94 -25.79 18.54
CA GLY A 281 -6.02 -24.82 18.66
C GLY A 281 -5.51 -23.42 19.06
N SER A 282 -5.73 -23.04 20.33
CA SER A 282 -5.27 -21.76 20.91
C SER A 282 -3.98 -21.89 21.75
N HIS A 283 -3.48 -23.10 21.94
CA HIS A 283 -2.25 -23.40 22.69
C HIS A 283 -1.03 -23.37 21.77
N MET A 284 0.05 -22.73 22.21
CA MET A 284 1.38 -22.82 21.62
C MET A 284 2.34 -23.38 22.66
N GLN A 285 3.08 -24.43 22.30
CA GLN A 285 4.15 -25.00 23.09
C GLN A 285 5.48 -24.71 22.40
N LEU A 286 6.29 -23.86 23.01
CA LEU A 286 7.66 -23.58 22.59
C LEU A 286 8.61 -24.56 23.28
N THR A 287 9.53 -25.13 22.54
CA THR A 287 10.60 -25.98 23.05
C THR A 287 11.92 -25.35 22.65
N ILE A 288 12.79 -25.16 23.63
CA ILE A 288 14.09 -24.50 23.48
C ILE A 288 15.16 -25.45 24.00
N ASP A 289 16.23 -25.65 23.24
CA ASP A 289 17.41 -26.33 23.74
C ASP A 289 18.01 -25.60 24.96
N LYS A 290 18.32 -26.35 26.02
CA LYS A 290 18.78 -25.79 27.29
C LYS A 290 20.17 -25.15 27.19
N ALA A 291 21.09 -25.71 26.40
CA ALA A 291 22.42 -25.13 26.21
C ALA A 291 22.31 -23.82 25.44
N PHE A 292 21.52 -23.80 24.37
CA PHE A 292 21.20 -22.60 23.61
C PHE A 292 20.57 -21.50 24.46
N PHE A 293 19.60 -21.87 25.31
CA PHE A 293 18.93 -20.95 26.21
C PHE A 293 19.91 -20.21 27.13
N LEU A 294 20.91 -20.94 27.66
CA LEU A 294 21.95 -20.38 28.53
C LEU A 294 22.94 -19.50 27.76
N GLU A 295 23.34 -19.91 26.55
CA GLU A 295 24.28 -19.15 25.70
C GLU A 295 23.71 -17.82 25.22
N GLN A 296 22.41 -17.79 24.88
CA GLN A 296 21.75 -16.61 24.32
C GLN A 296 21.22 -15.63 25.37
N GLU A 297 21.41 -15.93 26.66
CA GLU A 297 20.88 -15.17 27.79
C GLU A 297 19.38 -14.85 27.63
N LEU A 298 18.62 -15.79 27.04
CA LEU A 298 17.19 -15.61 26.83
C LEU A 298 16.52 -15.41 28.19
N ASN A 299 15.62 -14.42 28.28
CA ASN A 299 15.01 -14.08 29.55
C ASN A 299 13.68 -14.82 29.72
N LEU A 300 13.63 -15.82 30.61
CA LEU A 300 12.37 -16.50 30.95
C LEU A 300 11.29 -15.52 31.39
N ALA A 301 11.66 -14.41 32.03
CA ALA A 301 10.69 -13.40 32.45
C ALA A 301 9.99 -12.72 31.27
N ASP A 302 10.66 -12.59 30.11
CA ASP A 302 10.04 -12.05 28.90
C ASP A 302 9.05 -13.05 28.30
N ILE A 303 9.39 -14.34 28.26
CA ILE A 303 8.48 -15.40 27.81
C ILE A 303 7.26 -15.49 28.75
N ASP A 304 7.46 -15.45 30.06
CA ASP A 304 6.39 -15.46 31.06
C ASP A 304 5.47 -14.23 30.92
N LYS A 305 6.05 -13.06 30.67
CA LYS A 305 5.31 -11.82 30.43
C LYS A 305 4.49 -11.92 29.15
N GLU A 306 5.04 -12.51 28.10
CA GLU A 306 4.34 -12.74 26.84
C GLU A 306 3.21 -13.78 26.99
N ALA A 307 3.45 -14.87 27.73
CA ALA A 307 2.42 -15.84 28.07
C ALA A 307 1.24 -15.20 28.83
N LYS A 308 1.52 -14.28 29.77
CA LYS A 308 0.47 -13.48 30.45
C LYS A 308 -0.29 -12.57 29.48
N TRP A 309 0.37 -12.00 28.47
CA TRP A 309 -0.32 -11.22 27.43
C TRP A 309 -1.20 -12.10 26.57
N MET A 310 -0.71 -13.25 26.10
CA MET A 310 -1.49 -14.20 25.30
C MET A 310 -2.69 -14.75 26.07
N ALA A 311 -2.54 -15.04 27.37
CA ALA A 311 -3.63 -15.50 28.23
C ALA A 311 -4.80 -14.51 28.29
N LYS A 312 -4.53 -13.20 28.32
CA LYS A 312 -5.56 -12.14 28.26
C LYS A 312 -6.34 -12.12 26.94
N LEU A 313 -5.86 -12.85 25.93
CA LEU A 313 -6.52 -13.00 24.63
C LEU A 313 -7.29 -14.30 24.52
N GLY A 314 -7.30 -15.13 25.57
CA GLY A 314 -7.85 -16.49 25.53
C GLY A 314 -6.96 -17.48 24.76
N ASN A 315 -5.66 -17.19 24.66
CA ASN A 315 -4.67 -18.08 24.06
C ASN A 315 -3.62 -18.48 25.10
N LYS A 316 -3.07 -19.69 24.99
CA LYS A 316 -2.05 -20.18 25.92
C LYS A 316 -0.69 -20.26 25.22
N LEU A 317 0.36 -19.86 25.92
CA LEU A 317 1.76 -20.08 25.54
C LEU A 317 2.44 -20.76 26.73
N SER A 318 3.04 -21.91 26.49
CA SER A 318 3.95 -22.57 27.43
C SER A 318 5.29 -22.80 26.74
N TYR A 319 6.33 -22.96 27.55
CA TYR A 319 7.66 -23.31 27.07
C TYR A 319 8.21 -24.52 27.83
N GLN A 320 9.14 -25.22 27.22
CA GLN A 320 9.90 -26.32 27.81
C GLN A 320 11.37 -26.18 27.41
N LEU A 321 12.27 -26.33 28.38
CA LEU A 321 13.71 -26.45 28.14
C LEU A 321 14.03 -27.95 28.04
N VAL A 322 14.69 -28.34 26.95
CA VAL A 322 15.10 -29.73 26.69
C VAL A 322 16.62 -29.79 26.60
#